data_AF-A0A8D8GIY4-F1
#
_entry.id   AF-A0A8D8GIY4-F1
#
_cell.length_a   1.000
_cell.length_b   1.000
_cell.length_c   1.000
_cell.angle_alpha   90.00
_cell.angle_beta   90.00
_cell.angle_gamma   90.00
#
_symmetry.space_group_name_H-M   'P 1'
#
loop_
_entity.id
_entity.type
_entity.pdbx_description
1 polymer ?
#
loop_
_entity_poly.entity_id
_entity_poly.type
_entity_poly.pdbx_seq_one_letter_code
_entity_poly.pdbx_strand_id
1 'polypeptide(L)'
;PKWEIIVKKIKAIYHTMNMFSVDVSKKCLFGEAWVPTENLQDVKQALINGASAVGSTVPSFLNVISTTETPPTFNRCNKFTQGFQNLIESYGIASYREANPALYTIITFPFLFAIMFGDLGHGVILFLLGLWMVLYEKSLSRNKDEIWQ
;
A
#
# COMPACT_ATOMS: atom_id res chain seq x y z
N PRO A 1 -14.18 -19.20 1.56
CA PRO A 1 -15.45 -19.34 2.33
C PRO A 1 -15.49 -18.30 3.47
N LYS A 2 -16.67 -17.91 3.98
CA LYS A 2 -16.80 -16.83 5.00
C LYS A 2 -15.96 -17.10 6.27
N TRP A 3 -15.90 -18.35 6.72
CA TRP A 3 -15.14 -18.75 7.92
C TRP A 3 -13.64 -18.52 7.78
N GLU A 4 -13.07 -18.76 6.60
CA GLU A 4 -11.63 -18.61 6.33
C GLU A 4 -11.19 -17.14 6.46
N ILE A 5 -12.03 -16.21 6.00
CA ILE A 5 -11.78 -14.76 6.13
C ILE A 5 -11.75 -14.36 7.60
N ILE A 6 -12.68 -14.90 8.41
CA ILE A 6 -12.75 -14.61 9.85
C ILE A 6 -11.47 -15.11 10.54
N VAL A 7 -11.07 -16.36 10.27
CA VAL A 7 -9.85 -16.94 10.86
C VAL A 7 -8.61 -16.16 10.46
N LYS A 8 -8.47 -15.78 9.18
CA LYS A 8 -7.35 -14.96 8.69
C LYS A 8 -7.29 -13.60 9.36
N LYS A 9 -8.45 -12.93 9.53
CA LYS A 9 -8.54 -11.64 10.23
C LYS A 9 -8.14 -11.74 11.70
N ILE A 10 -8.69 -12.73 12.41
CA ILE A 10 -8.38 -12.95 13.84
C ILE A 10 -6.89 -13.26 14.01
N LYS A 11 -6.32 -14.12 13.15
CA LYS A 11 -4.88 -14.42 13.17
C LYS A 11 -4.03 -13.17 12.95
N ALA A 12 -4.40 -12.30 12.01
CA ALA A 12 -3.70 -11.05 11.76
C ALA A 12 -3.76 -10.10 12.97
N ILE A 13 -4.93 -9.98 13.62
CA ILE A 13 -5.09 -9.17 14.84
C ILE A 13 -4.16 -9.67 15.95
N TYR A 14 -4.17 -10.98 16.25
CA TYR A 14 -3.30 -11.54 17.28
C TYR A 14 -1.81 -11.40 16.93
N HIS A 15 -1.46 -11.57 15.65
CA HIS A 15 -0.09 -11.35 15.20
C HIS A 15 0.36 -9.90 15.43
N THR A 16 -0.50 -8.92 15.14
CA THR A 16 -0.22 -7.51 15.42
C THR A 16 -0.13 -7.21 16.92
N MET A 17 -1.05 -7.75 17.72
CA MET A 17 -1.00 -7.60 19.18
C MET A 17 0.27 -8.20 19.80
N ASN A 18 0.80 -9.26 19.19
CA ASN A 18 2.04 -9.89 19.64
C ASN A 18 3.30 -9.04 19.37
N MET A 19 3.21 -8.02 18.51
CA MET A 19 4.29 -7.05 18.30
C MET A 19 4.29 -5.94 19.36
N PHE A 20 3.26 -5.85 20.21
CA PHE A 20 3.16 -4.83 21.25
C PHE A 20 3.84 -5.30 22.55
N SER A 21 4.41 -4.35 23.28
CA SER A 21 4.95 -4.60 24.61
C SER A 21 3.83 -4.55 25.66
N VAL A 22 3.93 -5.45 26.64
CA VAL A 22 2.95 -5.55 27.74
C VAL A 22 3.47 -4.74 28.93
N ASP A 23 2.69 -3.79 29.41
CA ASP A 23 2.95 -3.15 30.70
C ASP A 23 2.30 -3.96 31.84
N VAL A 24 3.16 -4.56 32.66
CA VAL A 24 2.79 -5.41 33.80
C VAL A 24 2.00 -4.62 34.86
N SER A 25 2.17 -3.30 34.93
CA SER A 25 1.55 -2.48 35.98
C SER A 25 0.12 -2.05 35.66
N LYS A 26 -0.18 -1.79 34.38
CA LYS A 26 -1.47 -1.17 33.98
C LYS A 26 -2.38 -2.11 33.17
N LYS A 27 -1.95 -3.35 32.89
CA LYS A 27 -2.64 -4.27 31.97
C LYS A 27 -2.92 -3.62 30.60
N CYS A 28 -2.01 -2.74 30.16
CA CYS A 28 -2.10 -2.04 28.88
C CYS A 28 -1.03 -2.58 27.92
N LEU A 29 -1.33 -2.52 26.62
CA LEU A 29 -0.37 -2.80 25.55
C LEU A 29 0.15 -1.48 24.99
N PHE A 30 1.45 -1.41 24.72
CA PHE A 30 2.09 -0.28 24.08
C PHE A 30 2.74 -0.74 22.77
N GLY A 31 2.53 0.03 21.71
CA GLY A 31 3.09 -0.25 20.39
C GLY A 31 3.52 1.03 19.71
N GLU A 32 4.65 0.98 19.03
CA GLU A 32 5.16 2.06 18.19
C GLU A 32 4.91 1.69 16.74
N ALA A 33 4.47 2.67 15.93
CA ALA A 33 4.14 2.45 14.53
C ALA A 33 4.37 3.70 13.69
N TRP A 34 4.74 3.50 12.44
CA TRP A 34 4.83 4.56 11.44
C TRP A 34 3.45 4.88 10.88
N VAL A 35 3.07 6.16 10.91
CA VAL A 35 1.80 6.66 10.39
C VAL A 35 2.07 7.89 9.53
N PRO A 36 1.50 7.99 8.31
CA PRO A 36 1.56 9.22 7.53
C PRO A 36 0.92 10.38 8.30
N THR A 37 1.60 11.52 8.36
CA THR A 37 1.14 12.70 9.13
C THR A 37 -0.28 13.15 8.75
N GLU A 38 -0.65 12.98 7.48
CA GLU A 38 -1.98 13.34 6.97
C GLU A 38 -3.11 12.45 7.53
N ASN A 39 -2.83 11.19 7.83
CA ASN A 39 -3.81 10.20 8.29
C ASN A 39 -3.85 10.08 9.83
N LEU A 40 -3.12 10.94 10.55
CA LEU A 40 -3.03 10.88 12.02
C LEU A 40 -4.40 11.06 12.69
N GLN A 41 -5.25 11.94 12.14
CA GLN A 41 -6.60 12.17 12.68
C GLN A 41 -7.51 10.94 12.51
N ASP A 42 -7.42 10.25 11.37
CA ASP A 42 -8.20 9.04 11.11
C ASP A 42 -7.87 7.94 12.13
N VAL A 43 -6.58 7.77 12.43
CA VAL A 43 -6.11 6.80 13.44
C VAL A 43 -6.61 7.17 14.83
N LYS A 44 -6.52 8.45 15.21
CA LYS A 44 -7.04 8.94 16.49
C LYS A 44 -8.54 8.70 16.62
N GLN A 45 -9.31 8.97 15.57
CA GLN A 45 -10.75 8.77 15.57
C GLN A 45 -11.12 7.28 15.62
N ALA A 46 -10.42 6.42 14.88
CA ALA A 46 -10.64 4.98 14.92
C ALA A 46 -10.41 4.41 16.34
N LEU A 47 -9.40 4.93 17.03
CA LEU A 47 -9.07 4.53 18.38
C LEU A 47 -10.15 4.97 19.40
N ILE A 48 -10.63 6.22 19.30
CA ILE A 48 -11.75 6.73 20.12
C ILE A 48 -13.01 5.90 19.89
N ASN A 49 -13.38 5.65 18.62
CA ASN A 49 -14.55 4.87 18.27
C ASN A 49 -14.47 3.44 18.83
N GLY A 50 -13.28 2.82 18.79
CA GLY A 50 -13.03 1.51 19.38
C GLY A 50 -13.19 1.50 20.90
N ALA A 51 -12.69 2.52 21.59
CA ALA A 51 -12.84 2.65 23.04
C ALA A 51 -14.31 2.86 23.44
N SER A 52 -15.04 3.71 22.71
CA SER A 52 -16.47 3.97 22.93
C SER A 52 -17.34 2.75 22.70
N ALA A 53 -17.04 1.93 21.68
CA ALA A 53 -17.80 0.72 21.38
C ALA A 53 -17.73 -0.34 22.50
N VAL A 54 -16.63 -0.37 23.24
CA VAL A 54 -16.41 -1.33 24.34
C VAL A 54 -16.88 -0.75 25.69
N GLY A 55 -17.17 0.55 25.76
CA GLY A 55 -17.52 1.23 27.02
C GLY A 55 -16.36 1.26 28.03
N SER A 56 -15.12 1.17 27.54
CA SER A 56 -13.93 1.16 28.40
C SER A 56 -13.73 2.52 29.06
N THR A 57 -13.44 2.52 30.35
CA THR A 57 -13.08 3.73 31.12
C THR A 57 -11.63 4.17 30.90
N VAL A 58 -10.80 3.32 30.29
CA VAL A 58 -9.40 3.66 29.97
C VAL A 58 -9.37 4.38 28.63
N PRO A 59 -9.02 5.67 28.57
CA PRO A 59 -8.90 6.37 27.32
C PRO A 59 -7.73 5.81 26.53
N SER A 60 -7.93 5.68 25.24
CA SER A 60 -6.91 5.22 24.33
C SER A 60 -5.98 6.38 23.97
N PHE A 61 -4.68 6.21 24.18
CA PHE A 61 -3.70 7.28 24.00
C PHE A 61 -2.91 7.10 22.71
N LEU A 62 -2.69 8.21 22.00
CA LEU A 62 -1.76 8.30 20.87
C LEU A 62 -0.77 9.42 21.19
N ASN A 63 0.52 9.09 21.17
CA ASN A 63 1.60 10.05 21.38
C ASN A 63 2.52 10.09 20.16
N VAL A 64 2.92 11.29 19.74
CA VAL A 64 3.86 11.47 18.63
C VAL A 64 5.26 11.52 19.23
N ILE A 65 6.08 10.53 18.91
CA ILE A 65 7.45 10.40 19.41
C ILE A 65 8.40 10.90 18.33
N SER A 66 9.36 11.75 18.70
CA SER A 66 10.48 12.10 17.82
C SER A 66 11.53 11.00 17.86
N THR A 67 11.89 10.44 16.71
CA THR A 67 12.95 9.44 16.57
C THR A 67 13.96 9.88 15.50
N THR A 68 15.18 9.35 15.60
CA THR A 68 16.24 9.53 14.59
C THR A 68 16.25 8.40 13.56
N GLU A 69 15.41 7.39 13.71
CA GLU A 69 15.30 6.28 12.76
C GLU A 69 14.74 6.75 11.41
N THR A 70 15.18 6.11 10.32
CA THR A 70 14.69 6.44 8.98
C THR A 70 13.28 5.89 8.79
N PRO A 71 12.27 6.76 8.60
CA PRO A 71 10.90 6.31 8.37
C PRO A 71 10.75 5.59 7.02
N PRO A 72 9.73 4.73 6.87
CA PRO A 72 9.44 4.07 5.61
C PRO A 72 8.98 5.06 4.54
N THR A 73 9.31 4.77 3.28
CA THR A 73 8.85 5.52 2.11
C THR A 73 7.47 5.06 1.69
N PHE A 74 6.53 5.99 1.53
CA PHE A 74 5.17 5.71 1.08
C PHE A 74 4.79 6.64 -0.08
N ASN A 75 4.64 6.07 -1.27
CA ASN A 75 4.24 6.78 -2.48
C ASN A 75 2.76 6.54 -2.77
N ARG A 76 1.95 7.61 -2.74
CA ARG A 76 0.54 7.52 -3.10
C ARG A 76 0.38 7.34 -4.60
N CYS A 77 -0.04 6.15 -5.02
CA CYS A 77 -0.24 5.83 -6.42
C CYS A 77 -1.73 5.81 -6.77
N ASN A 78 -2.04 6.34 -7.94
CA ASN A 78 -3.32 6.14 -8.59
C ASN A 78 -3.25 4.86 -9.42
N LYS A 79 -4.41 4.39 -9.88
CA LYS A 79 -4.51 3.21 -10.76
C LYS A 79 -3.57 3.24 -11.97
N PHE A 80 -3.34 4.43 -12.55
CA PHE A 80 -2.43 4.61 -13.68
C PHE A 80 -0.95 4.55 -13.26
N THR A 81 -0.57 5.23 -12.18
CA THR A 81 0.84 5.33 -11.76
C THR A 81 1.32 4.08 -11.02
N GLN A 82 0.42 3.24 -10.52
CA GLN A 82 0.75 2.02 -9.79
C GLN A 82 1.61 1.05 -10.62
N GLY A 83 1.32 0.88 -11.91
CA GLY A 83 2.12 -0.01 -12.77
C GLY A 83 3.58 0.44 -12.89
N PHE A 84 3.81 1.73 -13.10
CA PHE A 84 5.15 2.31 -13.19
C PHE A 84 5.86 2.32 -11.84
N GLN A 85 5.14 2.55 -10.75
CA GLN A 85 5.69 2.47 -9.41
C GLN A 85 6.17 1.05 -9.09
N ASN A 86 5.36 0.04 -9.37
CA ASN A 86 5.74 -1.37 -9.18
C ASN A 86 6.99 -1.73 -9.98
N LEU A 87 7.11 -1.23 -11.22
CA LEU A 87 8.29 -1.44 -12.06
C LEU A 87 9.56 -0.92 -11.37
N ILE A 88 9.51 0.26 -10.75
CA ILE A 88 10.66 0.86 -10.07
C ILE A 88 10.94 0.20 -8.73
N GLU A 89 9.91 -0.09 -7.95
CA GLU A 89 10.05 -0.76 -6.66
C GLU A 89 10.63 -2.17 -6.82
N SER A 90 10.43 -2.81 -7.98
CA SER A 90 11.08 -4.09 -8.30
C SER A 90 12.61 -3.98 -8.40
N TYR A 91 13.13 -2.81 -8.78
CA TYR A 91 14.57 -2.53 -8.78
C TYR A 91 15.09 -2.14 -7.39
N GLY A 92 14.30 -1.37 -6.65
CA GLY A 92 14.60 -1.01 -5.27
C GLY A 92 13.62 0.02 -4.70
N ILE A 93 13.52 0.02 -3.38
CA ILE A 93 12.69 1.00 -2.65
C ILE A 93 13.52 2.29 -2.47
N ALA A 94 12.93 3.42 -2.87
CA ALA A 94 13.56 4.73 -2.72
C ALA A 94 13.75 5.12 -1.24
N SER A 95 14.80 5.89 -0.96
CA SER A 95 15.07 6.41 0.38
C SER A 95 14.00 7.41 0.81
N TYR A 96 13.87 7.62 2.13
CA TYR A 96 12.87 8.54 2.64
C TYR A 96 13.10 9.98 2.12
N ARG A 97 12.03 10.57 1.56
CA ARG A 97 12.05 11.90 0.92
C ARG A 97 13.00 12.04 -0.27
N GLU A 98 13.41 10.93 -0.88
CA GLU A 98 14.08 10.93 -2.16
C GLU A 98 13.10 11.30 -3.30
N ALA A 99 13.63 11.88 -4.38
CA ALA A 99 12.82 12.18 -5.56
C ALA A 99 12.35 10.86 -6.21
N ASN A 100 11.04 10.70 -6.42
CA ASN A 100 10.50 9.49 -7.02
C ASN A 100 10.78 9.46 -8.55
N PRO A 101 11.58 8.50 -9.06
CA PRO A 101 11.86 8.40 -10.48
C PRO A 101 10.64 7.99 -11.31
N ALA A 102 9.59 7.43 -10.70
CA ALA A 102 8.39 6.94 -11.38
C ALA A 102 7.70 8.02 -12.22
N LEU A 103 7.73 9.26 -11.74
CA LEU A 103 7.13 10.37 -12.46
C LEU A 103 7.78 10.62 -13.83
N TYR A 104 9.11 10.44 -13.92
CA TYR A 104 9.84 10.56 -15.18
C TYR A 104 9.68 9.30 -16.04
N THR A 105 9.73 8.12 -15.41
CA THR A 105 9.63 6.82 -16.08
C THR A 105 8.30 6.64 -16.82
N ILE A 106 7.21 7.26 -16.36
CA ILE A 106 5.91 7.24 -17.07
C ILE A 106 6.05 7.69 -18.53
N ILE A 107 6.92 8.65 -18.81
CA ILE A 107 7.11 9.20 -20.17
C ILE A 107 8.33 8.55 -20.84
N THR A 108 9.45 8.46 -20.12
CA THR A 108 10.71 8.03 -20.72
C THR A 108 10.70 6.54 -21.07
N PHE A 109 10.05 5.69 -20.27
CA PHE A 109 10.03 4.25 -20.52
C PHE A 109 9.27 3.87 -21.81
N PRO A 110 8.00 4.30 -22.01
CA PRO A 110 7.31 4.03 -23.28
C PRO A 110 8.01 4.68 -24.49
N PHE A 111 8.62 5.85 -24.31
CA PHE A 111 9.35 6.54 -25.38
C PHE A 111 10.60 5.76 -25.83
N LEU A 112 11.43 5.32 -24.89
CA LEU A 112 12.60 4.50 -25.20
C LEU A 112 12.19 3.15 -25.79
N PHE A 113 11.13 2.53 -25.28
CA PHE A 113 10.55 1.32 -25.87
C PHE A 113 10.10 1.55 -27.32
N ALA A 114 9.44 2.67 -27.62
CA ALA A 114 9.00 3.00 -28.97
C ALA A 114 10.16 3.16 -29.97
N ILE A 115 11.27 3.78 -29.55
CA ILE A 115 12.48 3.90 -30.39
C ILE A 115 13.06 2.53 -30.72
N MET A 116 13.12 1.63 -29.73
CA MET A 116 13.68 0.29 -29.92
C MET A 116 12.75 -0.63 -30.73
N PHE A 117 11.44 -0.49 -30.57
CA PHE A 117 10.44 -1.35 -31.19
C PHE A 117 10.10 -0.94 -32.64
N GLY A 118 10.24 0.35 -32.99
CA GLY A 118 10.48 0.88 -34.34
C GLY A 118 9.51 0.53 -35.48
N ASP A 119 8.41 -0.20 -35.22
CA ASP A 119 7.51 -0.75 -36.23
C ASP A 119 6.06 -0.30 -35.98
N LEU A 120 5.49 0.36 -36.99
CA LEU A 120 4.13 0.90 -36.93
C LEU A 120 3.06 -0.20 -36.93
N GLY A 121 3.25 -1.28 -37.69
CA GLY A 121 2.30 -2.39 -37.75
C GLY A 121 2.22 -3.13 -36.43
N HIS A 122 3.38 -3.52 -35.88
CA HIS A 122 3.43 -4.14 -34.55
C HIS A 122 2.98 -3.18 -33.45
N GLY A 123 3.28 -1.88 -33.57
CA GLY A 123 2.84 -0.85 -32.63
C GLY A 123 1.32 -0.72 -32.56
N VAL A 124 0.62 -0.77 -33.70
CA VAL A 124 -0.85 -0.78 -33.75
C VAL A 124 -1.42 -2.03 -33.07
N ILE A 125 -0.83 -3.20 -33.28
CA ILE A 125 -1.27 -4.44 -32.64
C ILE A 125 -1.13 -4.33 -31.11
N LEU A 126 0.02 -3.87 -30.61
CA LEU A 126 0.25 -3.65 -29.17
C LEU A 126 -0.73 -2.62 -28.59
N PHE A 127 -1.00 -1.54 -29.31
CA PHE A 127 -1.97 -0.53 -28.88
C PHE A 127 -3.39 -1.11 -28.79
N LEU A 128 -3.83 -1.89 -29.77
CA LEU A 128 -5.15 -2.53 -29.77
C LEU A 128 -5.28 -3.54 -28.61
N LEU A 129 -4.23 -4.32 -28.33
CA LEU A 129 -4.21 -5.23 -27.18
C LEU A 129 -4.27 -4.46 -25.85
N GLY A 130 -3.47 -3.41 -25.69
CA GLY A 130 -3.51 -2.55 -24.50
C GLY A 130 -4.89 -1.90 -24.30
N LEU A 131 -5.48 -1.38 -25.38
CA LEU A 131 -6.82 -0.82 -25.36
C LEU A 131 -7.88 -1.85 -24.97
N TRP A 132 -7.78 -3.07 -25.51
CA TRP A 132 -8.66 -4.17 -25.14
C TRP A 132 -8.56 -4.49 -23.63
N MET A 133 -7.35 -4.55 -23.07
CA MET A 133 -7.16 -4.79 -21.62
C MET A 133 -7.77 -3.68 -20.76
N VAL A 134 -7.65 -2.41 -21.18
CA VAL A 134 -8.25 -1.27 -20.46
C VAL A 134 -9.78 -1.33 -20.51
N LEU A 135 -10.38 -1.70 -21.64
CA LEU A 135 -11.84 -1.82 -21.77
C LEU A 135 -12.42 -2.99 -20.97
N TYR A 136 -11.72 -4.13 -20.91
CA TYR A 136 -12.17 -5.36 -20.23
C TYR A 136 -11.59 -5.55 -18.82
N GLU A 137 -11.00 -4.52 -18.24
CA GLU A 137 -10.26 -4.57 -16.98
C GLU A 137 -11.03 -5.23 -15.83
N LYS A 138 -12.32 -4.90 -15.66
CA LYS A 138 -13.15 -5.50 -14.58
C LYS A 138 -13.30 -7.01 -14.73
N SER A 139 -13.37 -7.50 -15.96
CA SER A 139 -13.45 -8.94 -16.24
C SER A 139 -12.11 -9.60 -16.00
N LEU A 140 -11.02 -8.94 -16.40
CA LEU A 140 -9.66 -9.47 -16.28
C LEU A 140 -9.19 -9.52 -14.82
N SER A 141 -9.50 -8.50 -14.02
CA SER A 141 -9.17 -8.43 -12.59
C SER A 141 -9.75 -9.58 -11.75
N ARG A 142 -10.73 -10.32 -12.28
CA ARG A 142 -11.30 -11.50 -11.61
C ARG A 142 -10.44 -12.76 -11.79
N ASN A 143 -9.64 -12.84 -12.85
CA ASN A 143 -8.70 -13.93 -13.06
C ASN A 143 -7.50 -13.74 -12.14
N LYS A 144 -7.05 -14.83 -11.51
CA LYS A 144 -5.98 -14.84 -10.51
C LYS A 144 -4.78 -15.68 -10.96
N ASP A 145 -4.60 -15.80 -12.27
CA ASP A 145 -3.44 -16.47 -12.81
C ASP A 145 -2.26 -15.50 -12.69
N GLU A 146 -1.10 -15.96 -12.23
CA GLU A 146 0.11 -15.14 -12.00
C GLU A 146 0.54 -14.31 -13.22
N ILE A 147 0.16 -14.71 -14.43
CA ILE A 147 0.46 -13.99 -15.69
C ILE A 147 -0.54 -12.86 -15.94
N TRP A 148 -1.79 -13.02 -15.49
CA TRP A 148 -2.90 -12.09 -15.73
C TRP A 148 -3.26 -11.24 -14.51
N GLN A 149 -2.58 -11.47 -13.39
CA GLN A 149 -2.75 -10.78 -12.10
C GLN A 149 -1.75 -9.64 -11.97
#